data_AF-V8FTT9-F1
#
_entry.id   AF-V8FTT9-F1
#
_cell.length_a   1.000
_cell.length_b   1.000
_cell.length_c   1.000
_cell.angle_alpha   90.00
_cell.angle_beta   90.00
_cell.angle_gamma   90.00
#
_symmetry.space_group_name_H-M   'P 1'
#
loop_
_entity.id
_entity.type
_entity.pdbx_description
1 polymer ?
#
loop_
_entity_poly.entity_id
_entity_poly.type
_entity_poly.pdbx_seq_one_letter_code
_entity_poly.pdbx_strand_id
1 'polypeptide(L)'
;MKTYKQLTERQKVALSTMGKHPEAFAEIVGLLESELSLTKTRYETAKEQLVASGDGRPVCLHLRGCIEALRGVIDLFNSTREL
;
A
#
# COMPACT_ATOMS: atom_id res chain seq x y z
N MET A 1 12.92 -10.90 8.57
CA MET A 1 11.61 -10.92 9.26
C MET A 1 11.81 -11.27 10.73
N LYS A 2 11.13 -10.60 11.66
CA LYS A 2 11.11 -11.00 13.09
C LYS A 2 10.27 -12.27 13.22
N THR A 3 10.71 -13.25 14.02
CA THR A 3 9.92 -14.46 14.31
C THR A 3 8.74 -14.11 15.23
N TYR A 4 7.61 -14.83 15.17
CA TYR A 4 6.41 -14.57 16.00
C TYR A 4 6.71 -14.41 17.50
N LYS A 5 7.72 -15.13 18.00
CA LYS A 5 8.22 -15.03 19.39
C LYS A 5 8.84 -13.67 19.75
N GLN A 6 9.28 -12.90 18.76
CA GLN A 6 9.92 -11.59 18.91
C GLN A 6 8.94 -10.42 18.81
N LEU A 7 7.65 -10.70 18.62
CA LEU A 7 6.61 -9.69 18.59
C LEU A 7 6.17 -9.31 20.00
N THR A 8 5.85 -8.04 20.21
CA THR A 8 5.22 -7.58 21.44
C THR A 8 3.81 -8.15 21.58
N GLU A 9 3.28 -8.26 22.80
CA GLU A 9 1.92 -8.76 23.03
C GLU A 9 0.86 -7.96 22.28
N ARG A 10 1.03 -6.64 22.17
CA ARG A 10 0.13 -5.79 21.38
C ARG A 10 0.14 -6.16 19.89
N GLN A 11 1.31 -6.48 19.33
CA GLN A 11 1.45 -6.93 17.94
C GLN A 11 0.84 -8.32 17.74
N LYS A 12 1.01 -9.24 18.69
CA LYS A 12 0.39 -10.58 18.65
C LYS A 12 -1.13 -10.52 18.69
N VAL A 13 -1.70 -9.66 19.55
CA VAL A 13 -3.15 -9.43 19.62
C VAL A 13 -3.67 -8.85 18.32
N ALA A 14 -3.00 -7.85 17.76
CA ALA A 14 -3.37 -7.29 16.45
C ALA A 14 -3.36 -8.36 15.36
N LEU A 15 -2.32 -9.19 15.30
CA LEU A 15 -2.24 -10.34 14.39
C LEU A 15 -3.37 -11.35 14.59
N SER A 16 -3.69 -11.71 15.84
CA SER A 16 -4.77 -12.64 16.14
C SER A 16 -6.14 -12.08 15.74
N THR A 17 -6.38 -10.79 15.97
CA THR A 17 -7.61 -10.12 15.52
C THR A 17 -7.69 -10.08 14.00
N MET A 18 -6.59 -9.80 13.30
CA MET A 18 -6.55 -9.85 11.84
C MET A 18 -6.81 -11.27 11.30
N GLY A 19 -6.20 -12.30 11.89
CA GLY A 19 -6.42 -13.69 11.51
C GLY A 19 -7.85 -14.21 11.72
N LYS A 20 -8.61 -13.59 12.62
CA LYS A 20 -10.03 -13.92 12.86
C LYS A 20 -10.99 -13.33 11.82
N HIS A 21 -10.54 -12.38 11.00
CA HIS A 21 -11.36 -11.68 10.01
C HIS A 21 -10.70 -11.67 8.62
N PRO A 22 -10.50 -12.85 8.00
CA PRO A 22 -9.83 -12.95 6.70
C PRO A 22 -10.59 -12.24 5.57
N GLU A 23 -11.92 -12.14 5.66
CA GLU A 23 -12.75 -11.44 4.67
C GLU A 23 -12.55 -9.92 4.74
N ALA A 24 -12.57 -9.34 5.94
CA ALA A 24 -12.28 -7.92 6.13
C ALA A 24 -10.86 -7.56 5.66
N PHE A 25 -9.92 -8.50 5.82
CA PHE A 25 -8.57 -8.35 5.31
C PHE A 25 -8.51 -8.28 3.78
N ALA A 26 -9.19 -9.21 3.10
CA ALA A 26 -9.27 -9.23 1.65
C ALA A 26 -9.96 -7.96 1.11
N GLU A 27 -10.99 -7.47 1.78
CA GLU A 27 -11.67 -6.22 1.43
C GLU A 27 -10.74 -5.01 1.56
N ILE A 28 -10.00 -4.89 2.67
CA ILE A 28 -9.01 -3.83 2.87
C ILE A 28 -7.93 -3.88 1.79
N VAL A 29 -7.38 -5.06 1.49
CA VAL A 29 -6.38 -5.22 0.43
C VAL A 29 -6.97 -4.80 -0.92
N GLY A 30 -8.20 -5.22 -1.24
CA GLY A 30 -8.87 -4.81 -2.48
C GLY A 30 -9.08 -3.30 -2.60
N LEU A 31 -9.44 -2.62 -1.50
CA LEU A 31 -9.54 -1.15 -1.47
C LEU A 31 -8.18 -0.49 -1.71
N LEU A 32 -7.11 -1.00 -1.10
CA LEU A 32 -5.75 -0.49 -1.29
C LEU A 32 -5.24 -0.72 -2.73
N GLU A 33 -5.52 -1.87 -3.33
CA GLU A 33 -5.18 -2.18 -4.72
C GLU A 33 -5.92 -1.27 -5.70
N SER A 34 -7.19 -0.98 -5.43
CA SER A 34 -7.99 -0.03 -6.21
C SER A 34 -7.38 1.39 -6.16
N GLU A 35 -7.03 1.88 -4.96
CA GLU A 35 -6.39 3.19 -4.81
C GLU A 35 -5.01 3.25 -5.47
N LEU A 36 -4.23 2.16 -5.40
CA LEU A 36 -2.95 2.02 -6.09
C LEU A 36 -3.13 2.13 -7.61
N SER A 37 -4.14 1.46 -8.16
CA SER A 37 -4.47 1.53 -9.59
C SER A 37 -4.83 2.96 -10.01
N LEU A 38 -5.73 3.61 -9.26
CA LEU A 38 -6.13 5.00 -9.51
C LEU A 38 -4.95 5.98 -9.44
N THR A 39 -4.07 5.80 -8.45
CA THR A 39 -2.88 6.65 -8.26
C THR A 39 -1.87 6.47 -9.40
N LYS A 40 -1.68 5.24 -9.91
CA LYS A 40 -0.85 4.99 -11.10
C LYS A 40 -1.41 5.68 -12.34
N THR A 41 -2.72 5.62 -12.55
CA THR A 41 -3.37 6.32 -13.66
C THR A 41 -3.14 7.82 -13.56
N ARG A 42 -3.37 8.42 -12.37
CA ARG A 42 -3.08 9.84 -12.12
C ARG A 42 -1.62 10.20 -12.39
N TYR A 43 -0.69 9.33 -12.03
CA TYR A 43 0.73 9.53 -12.26
C TYR A 43 1.07 9.55 -13.76
N GLU A 44 0.59 8.59 -14.56
CA GLU A 44 0.87 8.59 -16.00
C GLU A 44 0.23 9.79 -16.69
N THR A 45 -1.02 10.15 -16.35
CA THR A 45 -1.66 11.36 -16.89
C THR A 45 -0.88 12.63 -16.53
N ALA A 46 -0.48 12.79 -15.26
CA ALA A 46 0.29 13.96 -14.84
C ALA A 46 1.65 14.02 -15.54
N LYS A 47 2.30 12.87 -15.72
CA LYS A 47 3.58 12.77 -16.42
C LYS A 47 3.47 13.18 -17.89
N GLU A 48 2.44 12.72 -18.60
CA GLU A 48 2.18 13.11 -19.98
C GLU A 48 1.95 14.63 -20.10
N GLN A 49 1.11 15.19 -19.21
CA GLN A 49 0.80 16.62 -19.21
C GLN A 49 2.02 17.49 -18.87
N LEU A 50 2.80 17.12 -17.85
CA LEU A 50 3.98 17.87 -17.42
C LEU A 50 5.12 17.81 -18.44
N VAL A 51 5.29 16.67 -19.12
CA VAL A 51 6.23 16.56 -20.24
C VAL A 51 5.80 17.47 -21.38
N ALA A 52 4.50 17.53 -21.68
CA ALA A 52 3.97 18.41 -22.72
C ALA A 52 4.09 19.91 -22.37
N SER A 53 3.99 20.28 -21.09
CA SER A 53 4.10 21.68 -20.64
C SER A 53 5.53 22.15 -20.34
N GLY A 54 6.51 21.24 -20.35
CA GLY A 54 7.90 21.55 -19.98
C GLY A 54 8.07 21.91 -18.50
N ASP A 55 7.08 21.61 -17.67
CA ASP A 55 6.99 22.07 -16.28
C ASP A 55 7.57 21.06 -15.28
N GLY A 56 8.01 21.59 -14.15
CA GLY A 56 8.70 20.84 -13.10
C GLY A 56 7.88 19.69 -12.52
N ARG A 57 8.58 18.67 -12.04
CA ARG A 57 8.11 17.34 -11.64
C ARG A 57 7.45 17.15 -10.24
N PRO A 58 7.05 18.17 -9.42
CA PRO A 58 6.57 17.91 -8.05
C PRO A 58 5.37 16.97 -7.94
N VAL A 59 4.37 17.08 -8.82
CA VAL A 59 3.17 16.24 -8.77
C VAL A 59 3.51 14.77 -9.05
N CYS A 60 4.32 14.51 -10.09
CA CYS A 60 4.79 13.16 -10.37
C CYS A 60 5.64 12.57 -9.24
N LEU A 61 6.49 13.37 -8.59
CA LEU A 61 7.29 12.91 -7.45
C LEU A 61 6.40 12.54 -6.26
N HIS A 62 5.39 13.37 -5.96
CA HIS A 62 4.43 13.08 -4.90
C HIS A 62 3.64 11.79 -5.19
N LEU A 63 3.06 11.67 -6.39
CA LEU A 63 2.30 10.48 -6.78
C LEU A 63 3.16 9.21 -6.80
N ARG A 64 4.42 9.31 -7.22
CA ARG A 64 5.38 8.20 -7.12
C ARG A 64 5.61 7.79 -5.68
N GLY A 65 5.75 8.74 -4.75
CA GLY A 65 5.86 8.45 -3.33
C GLY A 65 4.63 7.73 -2.78
N CYS A 66 3.42 8.16 -3.15
CA CYS A 66 2.17 7.51 -2.77
C CYS A 66 2.08 6.07 -3.30
N ILE A 67 2.49 5.83 -4.55
CA ILE A 67 2.54 4.49 -5.16
C ILE A 67 3.43 3.54 -4.36
N GLU A 68 4.63 3.97 -3.99
CA GLU A 68 5.57 3.16 -3.21
C GLU A 68 5.07 2.91 -1.79
N ALA A 69 4.44 3.90 -1.15
CA ALA A 69 3.83 3.73 0.16
C ALA A 69 2.68 2.72 0.14
N LEU A 70 1.77 2.82 -0.85
CA LEU A 70 0.66 1.89 -1.01
C LEU A 70 1.14 0.45 -1.24
N ARG A 71 2.16 0.26 -2.08
CA ARG A 71 2.80 -1.06 -2.26
C ARG A 71 3.32 -1.63 -0.94
N GLY A 72 4.07 -0.83 -0.17
CA GLY A 72 4.60 -1.26 1.11
C GLY A 72 3.53 -1.64 2.13
N VAL A 73 2.39 -0.94 2.14
CA VAL A 73 1.25 -1.29 3.00
C VAL A 73 0.59 -2.58 2.52
N ILE A 74 0.34 -2.74 1.22
CA ILE A 74 -0.24 -3.97 0.66
C ILE A 74 0.65 -5.18 0.95
N ASP A 75 1.96 -5.07 0.78
CA ASP A 75 2.92 -6.13 1.08
C ASP A 75 2.96 -6.47 2.58
N LEU A 76 2.85 -5.46 3.45
CA LEU A 76 2.72 -5.67 4.89
C LEU A 76 1.46 -6.48 5.21
N PHE A 77 0.34 -6.15 4.58
CA PHE A 77 -0.88 -6.92 4.74
C PHE A 77 -0.69 -8.35 4.21
N ASN A 78 -0.27 -8.55 2.97
CA ASN A 78 -0.13 -9.89 2.40
C ASN A 78 0.85 -10.79 3.19
N SER A 79 2.00 -10.25 3.65
CA SER A 79 2.94 -11.00 4.49
C SER A 79 2.40 -11.34 5.89
N THR A 80 1.46 -10.55 6.41
CA THR A 80 0.75 -10.83 7.66
C THR A 80 -0.21 -12.02 7.50
N ARG A 81 -0.74 -12.27 6.29
CA ARG A 81 -1.64 -13.39 6.00
C ARG A 81 -0.93 -14.73 5.87
N GLU A 82 0.36 -14.71 5.52
CA GLU A 82 1.19 -15.92 5.33
C GLU A 82 1.86 -16.42 6.64
N LEU A 83 1.66 -15.71 7.76
CA LEU A 83 2.20 -16.01 9.10
C LEU A 83 1.22 -16.79 9.97
#